data_AF-A0A1Q5E816-F1
#
_entry.id   AF-A0A1Q5E816-F1
#
_cell.length_a   1.000
_cell.length_b   1.000
_cell.length_c   1.000
_cell.angle_alpha   90.00
_cell.angle_beta   90.00
_cell.angle_gamma   90.00
#
_symmetry.space_group_name_H-M   'P 1'
#
loop_
_entity.id
_entity.type
_entity.pdbx_description
1 polymer ?
#
loop_
_entity_poly.entity_id
_entity_poly.type
_entity_poly.pdbx_seq_one_letter_code
_entity_poly.pdbx_strand_id
1 'polypeptide(L)'
;MSRGGTALFLSSEQAASRRQVRRYAVPRSVIEESAALREAGDWRGACAAAGFDVRVDPDRVSARYGAETAEALLADLRDLVPDLLRWHLPRILAGRSTLATDRTVLLAGYDSAPGAYLQLSTPAMVDGPQRLPLRFGPPKRRAAYGLTDDWRSLGHLWRASEAGELRARAGGADRLPFLAADGTPLPADLLPPDEDPGSGDPVARAEWISLLYADERIADALAAAGIEWDPTPPEMPSYYRTTPETIVAGLALDVARLEAEVRRFAELTGAELFQIGQDWRARVRLDFTGPGLGGRLRIRLVARDAADGAVLLPEAVWRRVPDLELLADGILTPADLHPLVTRSLFPDHAGPSGPPGVAPPAPARVRCRGEWHEVGFRDGTLASPHTAQERQRESALRAFGGAVTGCFAVEHACLTGTGRLPRALAAQRRDLFLRAQHGDTAGVVALLDAGVDPRVRDGGRHTLLHVLPLLDHTVLLPRLLAAGLDLEARDHRERTPLSAAVSGRGTAALVRDLLDAGARIDVTDQTELSLEQMIRKYRRTDLRFLAERVLKEHPDAGSEWWDEWDEDEDHDDAYDEEEGEDA
;
A
#
# COMPACT_ATOMS: atom_id res chain seq x y z
N MET A 1 -12.99 -28.76 18.58
CA MET A 1 -13.48 -28.78 17.19
C MET A 1 -12.25 -28.77 16.29
N SER A 2 -12.18 -29.65 15.29
CA SER A 2 -10.99 -29.82 14.44
C SER A 2 -10.69 -28.52 13.68
N ARG A 3 -9.53 -27.89 13.94
CA ARG A 3 -8.96 -26.77 13.18
C ARG A 3 -8.49 -27.26 11.80
N GLY A 4 -9.41 -27.79 11.00
CA GLY A 4 -9.15 -28.25 9.65
C GLY A 4 -8.98 -27.08 8.69
N GLY A 5 -7.74 -26.66 8.44
CA GLY A 5 -7.34 -25.90 7.25
C GLY A 5 -7.74 -24.41 7.17
N THR A 6 -8.26 -23.81 8.24
CA THR A 6 -8.49 -22.35 8.31
C THR A 6 -7.22 -21.62 8.77
N ALA A 7 -6.93 -20.48 8.15
CA ALA A 7 -5.90 -19.53 8.58
C ALA A 7 -6.09 -19.16 10.06
N LEU A 8 -4.99 -19.07 10.81
CA LEU A 8 -4.97 -18.83 12.26
C LEU A 8 -5.33 -17.38 12.59
N PHE A 9 -4.95 -16.42 11.73
CA PHE A 9 -5.09 -14.99 12.03
C PHE A 9 -5.79 -14.19 10.94
N LEU A 10 -5.61 -14.55 9.67
CA LEU A 10 -6.04 -13.73 8.55
C LEU A 10 -7.30 -14.28 7.89
N SER A 11 -8.26 -13.40 7.61
CA SER A 11 -9.32 -13.75 6.67
C SER A 11 -8.71 -14.05 5.29
N SER A 12 -9.39 -14.85 4.46
CA SER A 12 -8.88 -15.17 3.11
C SER A 12 -8.62 -13.93 2.26
N GLU A 13 -9.39 -12.86 2.45
CA GLU A 13 -9.20 -11.58 1.78
C GLU A 13 -7.98 -10.81 2.29
N GLN A 14 -7.77 -10.78 3.61
CA GLN A 14 -6.59 -10.16 4.22
C GLN A 14 -5.31 -10.90 3.81
N ALA A 15 -5.31 -12.24 3.88
CA ALA A 15 -4.24 -13.11 3.41
C ALA A 15 -3.89 -12.83 1.93
N ALA A 16 -4.90 -12.80 1.06
CA ALA A 16 -4.70 -12.51 -0.37
C ALA A 16 -4.13 -11.10 -0.60
N SER A 17 -4.66 -10.09 0.09
CA SER A 17 -4.21 -8.70 -0.02
C SER A 17 -2.77 -8.54 0.46
N ARG A 18 -2.42 -9.13 1.61
CA ARG A 18 -1.06 -9.07 2.18
C ARG A 18 -0.04 -9.83 1.34
N ARG A 19 -0.38 -11.02 0.84
CA ARG A 19 0.45 -11.75 -0.13
C ARG A 19 0.69 -10.92 -1.40
N GLN A 20 -0.33 -10.21 -1.87
CA GLN A 20 -0.21 -9.28 -2.99
C GLN A 20 0.77 -8.13 -2.67
N VAL A 21 0.68 -7.53 -1.48
CA VAL A 21 1.66 -6.52 -1.01
C VAL A 21 3.09 -7.09 -1.10
N ARG A 22 3.35 -8.27 -0.52
CA ARG A 22 4.71 -8.83 -0.50
C ARG A 22 5.26 -9.17 -1.88
N ARG A 23 4.38 -9.53 -2.81
CA ARG A 23 4.78 -9.84 -4.18
C ARG A 23 5.11 -8.61 -5.03
N TYR A 24 4.37 -7.50 -4.86
CA TYR A 24 4.42 -6.38 -5.82
C TYR A 24 4.87 -5.04 -5.25
N ALA A 25 4.68 -4.80 -3.95
CA ALA A 25 4.90 -3.47 -3.39
C ALA A 25 6.38 -3.09 -3.31
N VAL A 26 7.25 -4.08 -3.13
CA VAL A 26 8.72 -3.94 -3.17
C VAL A 26 9.29 -5.12 -3.96
N PRO A 27 9.36 -5.03 -5.30
CA PRO A 27 9.88 -6.11 -6.14
C PRO A 27 11.34 -6.45 -5.82
N ARG A 28 11.76 -7.67 -6.15
CA ARG A 28 13.14 -8.14 -5.97
C ARG A 28 14.18 -7.22 -6.61
N SER A 29 13.91 -6.75 -7.82
CA SER A 29 14.81 -5.83 -8.52
C SER A 29 15.04 -4.52 -7.75
N VAL A 30 13.99 -4.00 -7.10
CA VAL A 30 14.09 -2.79 -6.27
C VAL A 30 14.95 -3.05 -5.04
N ILE A 31 14.78 -4.20 -4.38
CA ILE A 31 15.58 -4.60 -3.21
C ILE A 31 17.06 -4.72 -3.62
N GLU A 32 17.34 -5.46 -4.69
CA GLU A 32 18.71 -5.71 -5.16
C GLU A 32 19.40 -4.41 -5.59
N GLU A 33 18.73 -3.55 -6.36
CA GLU A 33 19.26 -2.26 -6.81
C GLU A 33 19.46 -1.28 -5.64
N SER A 34 18.46 -1.14 -4.76
CA SER A 34 18.54 -0.25 -3.60
C SER A 34 19.65 -0.68 -2.63
N ALA A 35 19.76 -1.98 -2.36
CA ALA A 35 20.83 -2.52 -1.52
C ALA A 35 22.22 -2.26 -2.11
N ALA A 36 22.42 -2.50 -3.41
CA ALA A 36 23.69 -2.25 -4.08
C ALA A 36 24.11 -0.77 -4.02
N LEU A 37 23.17 0.16 -4.23
CA LEU A 37 23.43 1.60 -4.15
C LEU A 37 23.76 2.03 -2.71
N ARG A 38 23.06 1.48 -1.71
CA ARG A 38 23.35 1.74 -0.29
C ARG A 38 24.74 1.22 0.10
N GLU A 39 25.12 0.02 -0.33
CA GLU A 39 26.45 -0.55 -0.09
C GLU A 39 27.57 0.26 -0.76
N ALA A 40 27.28 0.91 -1.89
CA ALA A 40 28.17 1.87 -2.53
C ALA A 40 28.20 3.26 -1.86
N GLY A 41 27.38 3.49 -0.82
CA GLY A 41 27.25 4.77 -0.12
C GLY A 41 26.36 5.81 -0.81
N ASP A 42 25.69 5.45 -1.89
CA ASP A 42 24.73 6.31 -2.61
C ASP A 42 23.31 6.16 -2.07
N TRP A 43 23.07 6.79 -0.91
CA TRP A 43 21.74 6.79 -0.28
C TRP A 43 20.66 7.47 -1.13
N ARG A 44 21.03 8.43 -1.99
CA ARG A 44 20.07 9.11 -2.88
C ARG A 44 19.63 8.20 -4.00
N GLY A 45 20.58 7.50 -4.63
CA GLY A 45 20.29 6.45 -5.61
C GLY A 45 19.43 5.35 -4.99
N ALA A 46 19.77 4.87 -3.80
CA ALA A 46 18.98 3.85 -3.10
C ALA A 46 17.53 4.30 -2.86
N CYS A 47 17.33 5.56 -2.46
CA CYS A 47 16.00 6.17 -2.31
C CYS A 47 15.25 6.23 -3.65
N ALA A 48 15.90 6.68 -4.72
CA ALA A 48 15.30 6.77 -6.04
C ALA A 48 14.85 5.39 -6.57
N ALA A 49 15.70 4.36 -6.43
CA ALA A 49 15.39 2.98 -6.80
C ALA A 49 14.17 2.44 -6.05
N ALA A 50 14.00 2.83 -4.78
CA ALA A 50 12.85 2.44 -3.95
C ALA A 50 11.60 3.35 -4.13
N GLY A 51 11.63 4.29 -5.08
CA GLY A 51 10.50 5.16 -5.41
C GLY A 51 10.30 6.35 -4.47
N PHE A 52 11.38 6.85 -3.85
CA PHE A 52 11.35 8.03 -2.99
C PHE A 52 11.75 9.30 -3.76
N ASP A 53 10.97 10.36 -3.60
CA ASP A 53 11.31 11.68 -4.09
C ASP A 53 12.08 12.43 -2.99
N VAL A 54 13.42 12.37 -3.01
CA VAL A 54 14.27 13.03 -2.02
C VAL A 54 14.20 14.56 -2.18
N ARG A 55 13.63 15.24 -1.18
CA ARG A 55 13.55 16.71 -1.09
C ARG A 55 14.29 17.22 0.14
N VAL A 56 15.49 16.68 0.34
CA VAL A 56 16.38 17.00 1.46
C VAL A 56 17.69 17.54 0.93
N ASP A 57 18.04 18.73 1.41
CA ASP A 57 19.26 19.46 1.07
C ASP A 57 20.07 19.70 2.35
N PRO A 58 21.12 18.90 2.61
CA PRO A 58 21.94 18.98 3.81
C PRO A 58 22.56 20.37 4.04
N ASP A 59 22.90 21.11 2.98
CA ASP A 59 23.50 22.43 3.11
C ASP A 59 22.46 23.43 3.62
N ARG A 60 21.22 23.35 3.12
CA ARG A 60 20.10 24.14 3.66
C ARG A 60 19.75 23.74 5.09
N VAL A 61 19.85 22.45 5.42
CA VAL A 61 19.64 21.99 6.80
C VAL A 61 20.72 22.56 7.72
N SER A 62 21.99 22.50 7.32
CA SER A 62 23.11 23.06 8.09
C SER A 62 22.95 24.57 8.29
N ALA A 63 22.53 25.31 7.27
CA ALA A 63 22.32 26.75 7.35
C ALA A 63 21.17 27.14 8.30
N ARG A 64 20.11 26.31 8.39
CA ARG A 64 18.90 26.61 9.17
C ARG A 64 18.91 26.02 10.58
N TYR A 65 19.43 24.82 10.75
CA TYR A 65 19.34 24.01 11.97
C TYR A 65 20.71 23.68 12.59
N GLY A 66 21.79 24.20 12.01
CA GLY A 66 23.15 23.99 12.49
C GLY A 66 23.84 22.76 11.90
N ALA A 67 25.17 22.78 11.93
CA ALA A 67 26.02 21.74 11.36
C ALA A 67 25.82 20.37 12.05
N GLU A 68 25.66 20.35 13.37
CA GLU A 68 25.42 19.14 14.16
C GLU A 68 24.16 18.41 13.70
N THR A 69 23.05 19.14 13.55
CA THR A 69 21.78 18.59 13.05
C THR A 69 21.91 18.05 11.62
N ALA A 70 22.65 18.75 10.76
CA ALA A 70 22.88 18.29 9.39
C ALA A 70 23.75 17.03 9.33
N GLU A 71 24.75 16.92 10.21
CA GLU A 71 25.60 15.74 10.33
C GLU A 71 24.81 14.52 10.84
N ALA A 72 23.99 14.71 11.88
CA ALA A 72 23.09 13.67 12.39
C ALA A 72 22.09 13.21 11.32
N LEU A 73 21.49 14.15 10.58
CA LEU A 73 20.62 13.83 9.45
C LEU A 73 21.34 13.02 8.36
N LEU A 74 22.57 13.39 8.02
CA LEU A 74 23.36 12.65 7.04
C LEU A 74 23.72 11.25 7.52
N ALA A 75 23.92 11.05 8.82
CA ALA A 75 24.11 9.71 9.39
C ALA A 75 22.84 8.87 9.23
N ASP A 76 21.67 9.41 9.60
CA ASP A 76 20.38 8.72 9.45
C ASP A 76 20.05 8.39 7.99
N LEU A 77 20.35 9.30 7.05
CA LEU A 77 20.12 9.07 5.62
C LEU A 77 21.04 7.98 5.04
N ARG A 78 22.25 7.82 5.58
CA ARG A 78 23.16 6.73 5.18
C ARG A 78 22.75 5.39 5.77
N ASP A 79 22.12 5.39 6.94
CA ASP A 79 21.61 4.19 7.59
C ASP A 79 20.20 3.77 7.10
N LEU A 80 19.50 4.68 6.42
CA LEU A 80 18.20 4.43 5.81
C LEU A 80 18.25 3.29 4.79
N VAL A 81 17.33 2.34 4.95
CA VAL A 81 17.02 1.26 4.01
C VAL A 81 15.64 1.54 3.42
N PRO A 82 15.56 2.23 2.27
CA PRO A 82 14.29 2.76 1.77
C PRO A 82 13.35 1.67 1.23
N ASP A 83 13.87 0.56 0.71
CA ASP A 83 13.10 -0.61 0.29
C ASP A 83 12.50 -1.37 1.50
N LEU A 84 13.24 -1.48 2.61
CA LEU A 84 12.72 -2.01 3.88
C LEU A 84 11.66 -1.08 4.50
N LEU A 85 11.91 0.23 4.51
CA LEU A 85 10.92 1.21 4.96
C LEU A 85 9.62 1.04 4.17
N ARG A 86 9.70 1.00 2.84
CA ARG A 86 8.55 0.76 1.96
C ARG A 86 7.88 -0.60 2.22
N TRP A 87 8.64 -1.63 2.57
CA TRP A 87 8.10 -2.95 2.92
C TRP A 87 7.15 -2.88 4.11
N HIS A 88 7.46 -2.08 5.12
CA HIS A 88 6.66 -1.98 6.34
C HIS A 88 5.58 -0.91 6.32
N LEU A 89 5.61 0.05 5.39
CA LEU A 89 4.63 1.14 5.34
C LEU A 89 3.18 0.65 5.30
N PRO A 90 2.24 1.33 6.00
CA PRO A 90 0.84 0.93 6.08
C PRO A 90 0.18 0.84 4.70
N ARG A 91 -0.79 -0.08 4.55
CA ARG A 91 -1.42 -0.42 3.28
C ARG A 91 -2.94 -0.38 3.37
N ILE A 92 -3.59 -0.03 2.26
CA ILE A 92 -5.03 -0.21 2.09
C ILE A 92 -5.28 -1.68 1.75
N LEU A 93 -5.93 -2.38 2.66
CA LEU A 93 -6.40 -3.75 2.45
C LEU A 93 -7.80 -3.72 1.79
N ALA A 94 -8.33 -4.87 1.36
CA ALA A 94 -9.52 -4.99 0.50
C ALA A 94 -9.27 -4.78 -1.01
N GLY A 95 -8.29 -5.51 -1.55
CA GLY A 95 -8.12 -5.67 -3.00
C GLY A 95 -7.32 -4.58 -3.71
N ARG A 96 -7.04 -3.43 -3.07
CA ARG A 96 -6.12 -2.41 -3.61
C ARG A 96 -4.67 -2.68 -3.23
N SER A 97 -4.33 -2.99 -1.98
CA SER A 97 -2.96 -3.30 -1.51
C SER A 97 -1.92 -2.17 -1.66
N THR A 98 -2.32 -0.97 -2.10
CA THR A 98 -1.44 0.21 -2.25
C THR A 98 -1.11 0.85 -0.90
N LEU A 99 -0.17 1.80 -0.87
CA LEU A 99 0.13 2.61 0.32
C LEU A 99 -1.15 3.26 0.88
N ALA A 100 -1.31 3.22 2.20
CA ALA A 100 -2.33 4.01 2.88
C ALA A 100 -2.15 5.49 2.57
N THR A 101 -3.24 6.23 2.42
CA THR A 101 -3.22 7.59 1.89
C THR A 101 -3.13 8.66 2.98
N ASP A 102 -2.63 9.83 2.59
CA ASP A 102 -2.63 11.07 3.41
C ASP A 102 -1.99 10.94 4.80
N ARG A 103 -1.02 10.03 4.93
CA ARG A 103 -0.18 9.87 6.13
C ARG A 103 1.12 10.65 6.03
N THR A 104 1.51 11.26 7.14
CA THR A 104 2.86 11.75 7.40
C THR A 104 3.55 10.78 8.34
N VAL A 105 4.71 10.23 7.94
CA VAL A 105 5.47 9.30 8.77
C VAL A 105 6.74 10.00 9.26
N LEU A 106 6.89 10.13 10.59
CA LEU A 106 8.06 10.74 11.22
C LEU A 106 9.10 9.66 11.48
N LEU A 107 10.26 9.74 10.82
CA LEU A 107 11.31 8.73 10.95
C LEU A 107 12.30 9.08 12.07
N ALA A 108 12.75 10.34 12.13
CA ALA A 108 13.72 10.80 13.13
C ALA A 108 13.41 12.26 13.56
N GLY A 109 13.75 12.59 14.81
CA GLY A 109 13.73 13.95 15.35
C GLY A 109 15.10 14.30 15.94
N TYR A 110 15.45 15.59 15.97
CA TYR A 110 16.79 16.04 16.35
C TYR A 110 16.70 17.02 17.53
N ASP A 111 17.16 16.59 18.71
CA ASP A 111 17.01 17.33 19.97
C ASP A 111 17.72 18.69 19.97
N SER A 112 18.83 18.79 19.23
CA SER A 112 19.58 20.04 19.01
C SER A 112 18.77 21.12 18.28
N ALA A 113 17.63 20.74 17.66
CA ALA A 113 16.83 21.61 16.82
C ALA A 113 15.33 21.27 16.92
N PRO A 114 14.60 21.90 17.85
CA PRO A 114 13.15 21.71 17.98
C PRO A 114 12.41 21.96 16.65
N GLY A 115 11.56 21.02 16.24
CA GLY A 115 10.87 21.09 14.96
C GLY A 115 11.66 20.58 13.76
N ALA A 116 12.87 20.05 13.94
CA ALA A 116 13.61 19.36 12.90
C ALA A 116 13.24 17.87 12.88
N TYR A 117 12.59 17.43 11.80
CA TYR A 117 12.23 16.02 11.61
C TYR A 117 12.57 15.54 10.21
N LEU A 118 13.08 14.31 10.12
CA LEU A 118 13.09 13.52 8.89
C LEU A 118 11.74 12.84 8.76
N GLN A 119 11.03 13.10 7.66
CA GLN A 119 9.66 12.62 7.47
C GLN A 119 9.38 12.27 6.02
N LEU A 120 8.41 11.39 5.80
CA LEU A 120 7.84 11.13 4.48
C LEU A 120 6.34 11.36 4.45
N SER A 121 5.80 11.51 3.24
CA SER A 121 4.35 11.54 3.02
C SER A 121 3.94 10.39 2.11
N THR A 122 2.83 9.75 2.42
CA THR A 122 2.21 8.75 1.55
C THR A 122 1.34 9.42 0.47
N PRO A 123 0.95 8.68 -0.59
CA PRO A 123 0.13 9.23 -1.67
C PRO A 123 -1.20 9.81 -1.16
N ALA A 124 -1.71 10.85 -1.83
CA ALA A 124 -3.00 11.45 -1.45
C ALA A 124 -4.23 10.68 -1.98
N MET A 125 -4.02 9.64 -2.79
CA MET A 125 -5.10 8.89 -3.44
C MET A 125 -4.73 7.41 -3.53
N VAL A 126 -5.73 6.54 -3.35
CA VAL A 126 -5.58 5.08 -3.35
C VAL A 126 -5.01 4.57 -4.68
N ASP A 127 -5.52 5.14 -5.77
CA ASP A 127 -5.14 4.84 -7.15
C ASP A 127 -4.12 5.87 -7.69
N GLY A 128 -3.42 6.59 -6.80
CA GLY A 128 -2.40 7.57 -7.15
C GLY A 128 -0.98 6.98 -7.26
N PRO A 129 0.00 7.78 -7.74
CA PRO A 129 1.38 7.33 -7.90
C PRO A 129 1.95 6.84 -6.57
N GLN A 130 2.58 5.67 -6.56
CA GLN A 130 3.13 5.07 -5.34
C GLN A 130 4.51 5.63 -4.95
N ARG A 131 4.75 6.93 -5.19
CA ARG A 131 6.01 7.62 -4.89
C ARG A 131 5.95 8.29 -3.52
N LEU A 132 7.08 8.34 -2.82
CA LEU A 132 7.17 8.77 -1.43
C LEU A 132 8.07 10.01 -1.29
N PRO A 133 7.51 11.23 -1.14
CA PRO A 133 8.32 12.40 -0.87
C PRO A 133 9.00 12.30 0.50
N LEU A 134 10.33 12.31 0.52
CA LEU A 134 11.15 12.38 1.73
C LEU A 134 11.57 13.82 1.97
N ARG A 135 11.33 14.35 3.16
CA ARG A 135 11.51 15.76 3.50
C ARG A 135 12.17 15.93 4.86
N PHE A 136 12.71 17.12 5.06
CA PHE A 136 13.25 17.55 6.34
C PHE A 136 12.63 18.87 6.77
N GLY A 137 12.27 18.99 8.05
CA GLY A 137 11.73 20.21 8.64
C GLY A 137 10.55 19.93 9.57
N PRO A 138 9.76 20.96 9.93
CA PRO A 138 8.63 20.77 10.84
C PRO A 138 7.58 19.83 10.25
N PRO A 139 6.88 19.07 11.09
CA PRO A 139 5.82 18.19 10.64
C PRO A 139 4.74 19.01 9.93
N LYS A 140 4.27 18.53 8.79
CA LYS A 140 3.15 19.19 8.10
C LYS A 140 1.89 19.05 8.94
N ARG A 141 1.41 20.15 9.52
CA ARG A 141 0.02 20.25 9.99
C ARG A 141 -0.86 20.33 8.74
N ARG A 142 -1.42 19.21 8.28
CA ARG A 142 -2.54 19.26 7.33
C ARG A 142 -3.83 19.42 8.13
N ALA A 143 -4.63 20.41 7.76
CA ALA A 143 -5.94 20.65 8.34
C ALA A 143 -6.87 19.43 8.13
N ALA A 144 -7.71 19.21 9.15
CA ALA A 144 -8.85 18.30 9.25
C ALA A 144 -8.63 16.75 9.18
N TYR A 145 -7.76 16.18 8.33
CA TYR A 145 -7.79 14.71 8.08
C TYR A 145 -6.43 13.96 7.97
N GLY A 146 -5.28 14.63 8.02
CA GLY A 146 -3.97 13.96 7.86
C GLY A 146 -3.51 13.22 9.12
N LEU A 147 -3.23 11.91 9.02
CA LEU A 147 -2.73 11.11 10.14
C LEU A 147 -1.21 11.19 10.23
N THR A 148 -0.68 11.46 11.42
CA THR A 148 0.78 11.41 11.68
C THR A 148 1.11 10.07 12.34
N ASP A 149 1.91 9.25 11.66
CA ASP A 149 2.48 8.01 12.21
C ASP A 149 3.90 8.30 12.71
N ASP A 150 4.12 8.23 14.02
CA ASP A 150 5.45 8.45 14.61
C ASP A 150 6.26 7.15 14.64
N TRP A 151 7.27 7.06 13.77
CA TRP A 151 8.12 5.87 13.60
C TRP A 151 9.51 6.03 14.23
N ARG A 152 9.71 7.04 15.07
CA ARG A 152 11.01 7.29 15.72
C ARG A 152 11.45 6.14 16.63
N SER A 153 10.51 5.37 17.20
CA SER A 153 10.80 4.18 18.01
C SER A 153 10.91 2.88 17.21
N LEU A 154 10.74 2.97 15.88
CA LEU A 154 10.59 1.84 14.97
C LEU A 154 11.75 1.75 13.97
N GLY A 155 12.96 2.15 14.37
CA GLY A 155 14.15 2.12 13.50
C GLY A 155 14.44 0.73 12.92
N HIS A 156 14.14 -0.34 13.64
CA HIS A 156 14.19 -1.72 13.14
C HIS A 156 13.37 -2.01 11.85
N LEU A 157 12.44 -1.13 11.47
CA LEU A 157 11.65 -1.23 10.23
C LEU A 157 12.23 -0.45 9.05
N TRP A 158 13.32 0.31 9.25
CA TRP A 158 13.84 1.20 8.19
C TRP A 158 15.34 1.52 8.27
N ARG A 159 16.02 1.24 9.39
CA ARG A 159 17.45 1.45 9.59
C ARG A 159 18.20 0.15 9.45
N ALA A 160 19.34 0.18 8.76
CA ALA A 160 20.18 -0.99 8.61
C ALA A 160 20.78 -1.42 9.95
N SER A 161 21.21 -0.44 10.77
CA SER A 161 21.82 -0.69 12.08
C SER A 161 20.88 -1.34 13.11
N GLU A 162 19.58 -1.06 13.01
CA GLU A 162 18.56 -1.53 13.98
C GLU A 162 17.71 -2.69 13.44
N ALA A 163 17.81 -3.07 12.16
CA ALA A 163 16.99 -4.11 11.54
C ALA A 163 17.04 -5.46 12.28
N GLY A 164 18.15 -5.75 12.97
CA GLY A 164 18.31 -6.97 13.77
C GLY A 164 17.38 -7.05 14.98
N GLU A 165 16.86 -5.93 15.49
CA GLU A 165 15.93 -5.91 16.63
C GLU A 165 14.58 -6.55 16.30
N LEU A 166 14.22 -6.67 15.01
CA LEU A 166 12.91 -7.15 14.58
C LEU A 166 12.56 -8.53 15.18
N ARG A 167 13.52 -9.44 15.36
CA ARG A 167 13.28 -10.73 16.02
C ARG A 167 12.91 -10.61 17.49
N ALA A 168 13.64 -9.80 18.27
CA ALA A 168 13.29 -9.54 19.66
C ALA A 168 11.93 -8.83 19.75
N ARG A 169 11.69 -7.89 18.84
CA ARG A 169 10.39 -7.25 18.62
C ARG A 169 9.37 -8.10 17.86
N ALA A 170 9.60 -9.39 17.70
CA ALA A 170 8.59 -10.34 17.26
C ALA A 170 8.22 -11.30 18.40
N GLY A 171 8.82 -11.12 19.58
CA GLY A 171 8.70 -12.07 20.69
C GLY A 171 9.56 -13.33 20.49
N GLY A 172 10.53 -13.30 19.58
CA GLY A 172 11.40 -14.43 19.31
C GLY A 172 12.55 -14.56 20.31
N ALA A 173 12.66 -15.73 20.93
CA ALA A 173 13.84 -16.18 21.67
C ALA A 173 14.55 -17.27 20.85
N ASP A 174 14.36 -18.54 21.19
CA ASP A 174 14.88 -19.69 20.42
C ASP A 174 14.10 -19.89 19.10
N ARG A 175 12.80 -19.64 19.12
CA ARG A 175 11.91 -19.62 17.94
C ARG A 175 10.95 -18.43 18.01
N LEU A 176 10.27 -18.17 16.90
CA LEU A 176 9.21 -17.17 16.82
C LEU A 176 7.85 -17.80 17.18
N PRO A 177 6.90 -17.03 17.73
CA PRO A 177 5.54 -17.51 17.94
C PRO A 177 4.92 -18.08 16.65
N PHE A 178 4.25 -19.21 16.76
CA PHE A 178 3.58 -19.99 15.71
C PHE A 178 4.48 -20.61 14.65
N LEU A 179 5.80 -20.56 14.84
CA LEU A 179 6.78 -21.02 13.87
C LEU A 179 7.80 -21.97 14.51
N ALA A 180 8.21 -22.97 13.74
CA ALA A 180 9.44 -23.71 14.02
C ALA A 180 10.68 -22.84 13.76
N ALA A 181 11.86 -23.31 14.20
CA ALA A 181 13.11 -22.57 14.05
C ALA A 181 13.48 -22.26 12.58
N ASP A 182 13.08 -23.14 11.65
CA ASP A 182 13.29 -22.99 10.21
C ASP A 182 12.25 -22.09 9.51
N GLY A 183 11.29 -21.55 10.27
CA GLY A 183 10.21 -20.69 9.78
C GLY A 183 9.03 -21.43 9.16
N THR A 184 8.95 -22.75 9.30
CA THR A 184 7.73 -23.51 8.96
C THR A 184 6.63 -23.29 10.00
N PRO A 185 5.34 -23.32 9.61
CA PRO A 185 4.21 -23.24 10.53
C PRO A 185 4.29 -24.32 11.61
N LEU A 186 4.03 -23.94 12.87
CA LEU A 186 3.98 -24.91 13.95
C LEU A 186 2.71 -25.79 13.82
N PRO A 187 2.84 -27.13 13.89
CA PRO A 187 1.70 -28.05 13.93
C PRO A 187 0.74 -27.75 15.08
N ALA A 188 -0.56 -27.98 14.85
CA ALA A 188 -1.61 -27.65 15.83
C ALA A 188 -1.50 -28.44 17.15
N ASP A 189 -0.90 -29.62 17.13
CA ASP A 189 -0.63 -30.46 18.31
C ASP A 189 0.54 -29.98 19.16
N LEU A 190 1.38 -29.07 18.64
CA LEU A 190 2.48 -28.42 19.35
C LEU A 190 2.13 -27.02 19.84
N LEU A 191 0.93 -26.51 19.54
CA LEU A 191 0.44 -25.25 20.09
C LEU A 191 0.08 -25.43 21.58
N PRO A 192 0.23 -24.38 22.40
CA PRO A 192 -0.05 -24.47 23.82
C PRO A 192 -1.50 -24.88 24.09
N PRO A 193 -1.76 -25.63 25.19
CA PRO A 193 -3.10 -26.02 25.59
C PRO A 193 -3.94 -24.80 26.03
N ASP A 194 -5.19 -25.02 26.41
CA ASP A 194 -6.08 -23.95 26.91
C ASP A 194 -5.63 -23.33 28.25
N GLU A 195 -4.68 -23.96 28.95
CA GLU A 195 -4.12 -23.52 30.24
C GLU A 195 -2.85 -22.67 30.08
N ASP A 196 -2.60 -21.74 31.01
CA ASP A 196 -1.42 -20.86 31.00
C ASP A 196 -0.12 -21.68 31.08
N PRO A 197 0.76 -21.63 30.06
CA PRO A 197 2.04 -22.34 30.07
C PRO A 197 3.05 -21.78 31.07
N GLY A 198 2.74 -20.65 31.72
CA GLY A 198 3.57 -20.00 32.71
C GLY A 198 4.72 -19.20 32.08
N SER A 199 5.52 -18.54 32.93
CA SER A 199 6.60 -17.65 32.49
C SER A 199 7.88 -18.39 32.05
N GLY A 200 7.95 -19.71 32.21
CA GLY A 200 9.12 -20.52 31.86
C GLY A 200 9.32 -20.69 30.35
N ASP A 201 8.26 -20.54 29.55
CA ASP A 201 8.30 -20.51 28.09
C ASP A 201 7.56 -19.26 27.58
N PRO A 202 8.28 -18.13 27.39
CA PRO A 202 7.66 -16.88 26.96
C PRO A 202 7.06 -16.96 25.55
N VAL A 203 7.58 -17.85 24.69
CA VAL A 203 7.06 -18.02 23.32
C VAL A 203 5.72 -18.75 23.39
N ALA A 204 5.65 -19.88 24.10
CA ALA A 204 4.39 -20.59 24.30
C ALA A 204 3.35 -19.71 25.01
N ARG A 205 3.76 -18.88 25.97
CA ARG A 205 2.86 -17.93 26.63
C ARG A 205 2.31 -16.87 25.67
N ALA A 206 3.15 -16.33 24.79
CA ALA A 206 2.71 -15.38 23.76
C ALA A 206 1.74 -16.04 22.75
N GLU A 207 2.00 -17.29 22.36
CA GLU A 207 1.11 -18.07 21.51
C GLU A 207 -0.25 -18.28 22.19
N TRP A 208 -0.25 -18.71 23.45
CA TRP A 208 -1.47 -18.91 24.23
C TRP A 208 -2.31 -17.64 24.34
N ILE A 209 -1.69 -16.50 24.69
CA ILE A 209 -2.37 -15.19 24.72
C ILE A 209 -3.02 -14.85 23.37
N SER A 210 -2.30 -15.11 22.28
CA SER A 210 -2.80 -14.82 20.93
C SER A 210 -3.95 -15.76 20.53
N LEU A 211 -3.91 -17.02 20.96
CA LEU A 211 -4.99 -17.99 20.74
C LEU A 211 -6.24 -17.61 21.54
N LEU A 212 -6.10 -17.17 22.79
CA LEU A 212 -7.21 -16.62 23.57
C LEU A 212 -7.90 -15.47 22.82
N TYR A 213 -7.12 -14.55 22.27
CA TYR A 213 -7.63 -13.43 21.50
C TYR A 213 -8.32 -13.88 20.20
N ALA A 214 -7.72 -14.82 19.46
CA ALA A 214 -8.29 -15.38 18.23
C ALA A 214 -9.59 -16.17 18.47
N ASP A 215 -9.73 -16.79 19.65
CA ASP A 215 -10.97 -17.46 20.08
C ASP A 215 -11.97 -16.47 20.72
N GLU A 216 -11.80 -15.16 20.50
CA GLU A 216 -12.65 -14.05 21.00
C GLU A 216 -12.75 -13.94 22.53
N ARG A 217 -11.82 -14.54 23.27
CA ARG A 217 -11.70 -14.43 24.75
C ARG A 217 -10.91 -13.18 25.15
N ILE A 218 -11.41 -12.01 24.74
CA ILE A 218 -10.69 -10.72 24.81
C ILE A 218 -10.21 -10.38 26.24
N ALA A 219 -11.10 -10.49 27.23
CA ALA A 219 -10.76 -10.17 28.62
C ALA A 219 -9.67 -11.10 29.18
N ASP A 220 -9.73 -12.40 28.85
CA ASP A 220 -8.73 -13.38 29.29
C ASP A 220 -7.37 -13.10 28.64
N ALA A 221 -7.35 -12.81 27.34
CA ALA A 221 -6.13 -12.49 26.60
C ALA A 221 -5.44 -11.23 27.16
N LEU A 222 -6.21 -10.16 27.41
CA LEU A 222 -5.69 -8.92 27.98
C LEU A 222 -5.18 -9.12 29.41
N ALA A 223 -5.95 -9.81 30.26
CA ALA A 223 -5.54 -10.12 31.62
C ALA A 223 -4.25 -10.95 31.67
N ALA A 224 -4.13 -11.95 30.79
CA ALA A 224 -2.93 -12.76 30.63
C ALA A 224 -1.71 -11.94 30.17
N ALA A 225 -1.92 -10.91 29.34
CA ALA A 225 -0.89 -9.97 28.95
C ALA A 225 -0.53 -8.93 30.02
N GLY A 226 -1.27 -8.87 31.15
CA GLY A 226 -1.08 -7.87 32.19
C GLY A 226 -1.82 -6.55 31.94
N ILE A 227 -2.68 -6.51 30.93
CA ILE A 227 -3.40 -5.32 30.47
C ILE A 227 -4.77 -5.26 31.15
N GLU A 228 -5.13 -4.09 31.68
CA GLU A 228 -6.44 -3.82 32.27
C GLU A 228 -7.47 -3.58 31.16
N TRP A 229 -8.60 -4.30 31.21
CA TRP A 229 -9.70 -4.16 30.26
C TRP A 229 -10.88 -3.44 30.91
N ASP A 230 -11.33 -2.36 30.29
CA ASP A 230 -12.59 -1.70 30.64
C ASP A 230 -13.65 -1.97 29.56
N PRO A 231 -14.61 -2.89 29.81
CA PRO A 231 -15.67 -3.23 28.87
C PRO A 231 -16.80 -2.21 28.81
N THR A 232 -16.72 -1.08 29.52
CA THR A 232 -17.80 -0.10 29.56
C THR A 232 -18.03 0.47 28.16
N PRO A 233 -19.22 0.28 27.55
CA PRO A 233 -19.49 0.80 26.23
C PRO A 233 -19.56 2.33 26.26
N PRO A 234 -19.05 3.03 25.23
CA PRO A 234 -19.27 4.46 25.09
C PRO A 234 -20.76 4.74 24.88
N GLU A 235 -21.21 5.94 25.26
CA GLU A 235 -22.55 6.41 24.88
C GLU A 235 -22.60 6.58 23.35
N MET A 236 -23.42 5.77 22.68
CA MET A 236 -23.51 5.71 21.22
C MET A 236 -24.98 5.81 20.77
N PRO A 237 -25.25 6.28 19.53
CA PRO A 237 -26.61 6.33 18.99
C PRO A 237 -27.29 4.95 19.02
N SER A 238 -28.60 4.92 19.31
CA SER A 238 -29.38 3.70 19.57
C SER A 238 -29.45 2.67 18.43
N TYR A 239 -29.12 3.07 17.20
CA TYR A 239 -29.03 2.17 16.04
C TYR A 239 -27.68 1.44 15.93
N TYR A 240 -26.69 1.80 16.76
CA TYR A 240 -25.38 1.17 16.81
C TYR A 240 -25.40 0.00 17.81
N ARG A 241 -25.59 -1.23 17.31
CA ARG A 241 -25.69 -2.46 18.12
C ARG A 241 -24.41 -3.28 18.06
N THR A 242 -23.31 -2.76 18.61
CA THR A 242 -22.04 -3.52 18.73
C THR A 242 -21.50 -3.40 20.15
N THR A 243 -20.74 -4.40 20.61
CA THR A 243 -20.09 -4.38 21.92
C THR A 243 -18.63 -3.95 21.79
N PRO A 244 -18.02 -3.40 22.86
CA PRO A 244 -16.58 -3.11 22.88
C PRO A 244 -15.72 -4.31 22.51
N GLU A 245 -16.09 -5.51 22.98
CA GLU A 245 -15.40 -6.76 22.65
C GLU A 245 -15.45 -7.05 21.15
N THR A 246 -16.59 -6.83 20.49
CA THR A 246 -16.73 -7.07 19.04
C THR A 246 -15.82 -6.15 18.23
N ILE A 247 -15.74 -4.87 18.63
CA ILE A 247 -14.84 -3.90 17.98
C ILE A 247 -13.38 -4.29 18.19
N VAL A 248 -13.01 -4.61 19.44
CA VAL A 248 -11.64 -4.99 19.78
C VAL A 248 -11.25 -6.31 19.14
N ALA A 249 -12.15 -7.30 19.04
CA ALA A 249 -11.93 -8.56 18.34
C ALA A 249 -11.72 -8.38 16.83
N GLY A 250 -12.30 -7.33 16.23
CA GLY A 250 -12.10 -7.00 14.82
C GLY A 250 -10.72 -6.41 14.51
N LEU A 251 -9.95 -6.03 15.53
CA LEU A 251 -8.57 -5.56 15.37
C LEU A 251 -7.61 -6.75 15.29
N ALA A 252 -6.47 -6.57 14.64
CA ALA A 252 -5.40 -7.57 14.63
C ALA A 252 -4.36 -7.25 15.73
N LEU A 253 -4.81 -7.10 16.98
CA LEU A 253 -3.93 -6.71 18.09
C LEU A 253 -2.90 -7.81 18.40
N ASP A 254 -1.63 -7.41 18.55
CA ASP A 254 -0.59 -8.27 19.10
C ASP A 254 -0.58 -8.18 20.62
N VAL A 255 -1.63 -8.75 21.25
CA VAL A 255 -1.93 -8.58 22.68
C VAL A 255 -0.73 -8.95 23.56
N ALA A 256 0.01 -9.99 23.20
CA ALA A 256 1.18 -10.47 23.95
C ALA A 256 2.33 -9.45 24.03
N ARG A 257 2.40 -8.50 23.09
CA ARG A 257 3.49 -7.52 22.96
C ARG A 257 3.04 -6.08 23.18
N LEU A 258 1.73 -5.82 23.12
CA LEU A 258 1.14 -4.49 23.11
C LEU A 258 1.63 -3.61 24.26
N GLU A 259 1.62 -4.12 25.49
CA GLU A 259 2.08 -3.32 26.65
C GLU A 259 3.54 -2.90 26.54
N ALA A 260 4.43 -3.82 26.13
CA ALA A 260 5.85 -3.53 26.02
C ALA A 260 6.15 -2.51 24.90
N GLU A 261 5.47 -2.62 23.75
CA GLU A 261 5.69 -1.67 22.65
C GLU A 261 5.07 -0.29 22.94
N VAL A 262 3.88 -0.23 23.59
CA VAL A 262 3.28 1.04 24.00
C VAL A 262 4.15 1.75 25.02
N ARG A 263 4.74 1.04 25.99
CA ARG A 263 5.68 1.64 26.96
C ARG A 263 6.92 2.22 26.28
N ARG A 264 7.57 1.48 25.38
CA ARG A 264 8.73 2.00 24.63
C ARG A 264 8.37 3.22 23.78
N PHE A 265 7.20 3.20 23.15
CA PHE A 265 6.69 4.33 22.40
C PHE A 265 6.44 5.55 23.31
N ALA A 266 5.87 5.32 24.50
CA ALA A 266 5.62 6.34 25.51
C ALA A 266 6.93 6.96 26.05
N GLU A 267 7.94 6.14 26.34
CA GLU A 267 9.26 6.60 26.80
C GLU A 267 9.95 7.53 25.79
N LEU A 268 9.80 7.25 24.49
CA LEU A 268 10.38 8.09 23.44
C LEU A 268 9.59 9.38 23.20
N THR A 269 8.26 9.30 23.23
CA THR A 269 7.40 10.43 22.85
C THR A 269 7.01 11.31 24.03
N GLY A 270 7.13 10.82 25.26
CA GLY A 270 6.60 11.45 26.46
C GLY A 270 5.08 11.42 26.56
N ALA A 271 4.39 10.70 25.66
CA ALA A 271 2.94 10.62 25.67
C ALA A 271 2.44 9.66 26.76
N GLU A 272 1.33 9.99 27.40
CA GLU A 272 0.68 9.16 28.44
C GLU A 272 -0.69 8.63 28.00
N LEU A 273 -1.22 9.18 26.91
CA LEU A 273 -2.56 8.92 26.40
C LEU A 273 -2.51 8.62 24.91
N PHE A 274 -3.09 7.48 24.52
CA PHE A 274 -2.98 6.92 23.19
C PHE A 274 -4.32 6.54 22.60
N GLN A 275 -4.38 6.44 21.26
CA GLN A 275 -5.53 5.92 20.55
C GLN A 275 -5.16 5.03 19.37
N ILE A 276 -6.01 4.06 19.08
CA ILE A 276 -6.02 3.28 17.83
C ILE A 276 -7.28 3.66 17.05
N GLY A 277 -7.08 4.25 15.86
CA GLY A 277 -8.14 4.67 14.97
C GLY A 277 -8.39 3.68 13.84
N GLN A 278 -9.43 2.86 13.96
CA GLN A 278 -9.87 1.92 12.92
C GLN A 278 -11.39 1.92 12.71
N ASP A 279 -12.17 2.36 13.70
CA ASP A 279 -13.61 2.60 13.59
C ASP A 279 -13.91 4.09 13.39
N TRP A 280 -15.02 4.38 12.71
CA TRP A 280 -15.41 5.73 12.31
C TRP A 280 -16.25 6.46 13.36
N ARG A 281 -16.76 5.77 14.40
CA ARG A 281 -17.52 6.36 15.52
C ARG A 281 -16.92 6.14 16.90
N ALA A 282 -16.15 5.08 17.11
CA ALA A 282 -15.46 4.81 18.36
C ALA A 282 -13.94 4.69 18.18
N ARG A 283 -13.19 4.90 19.26
CA ARG A 283 -11.74 4.77 19.30
C ARG A 283 -11.35 3.85 20.45
N VAL A 284 -10.33 3.04 20.23
CA VAL A 284 -9.69 2.31 21.34
C VAL A 284 -8.69 3.27 21.97
N ARG A 285 -8.95 3.67 23.21
CA ARG A 285 -8.08 4.51 24.03
C ARG A 285 -7.19 3.63 24.91
N LEU A 286 -5.93 4.02 25.04
CA LEU A 286 -4.99 3.38 25.93
C LEU A 286 -4.33 4.42 26.85
N ASP A 287 -4.26 4.11 28.14
CA ASP A 287 -3.62 4.92 29.19
C ASP A 287 -3.00 4.02 30.26
N PHE A 288 -2.19 4.59 31.15
CA PHE A 288 -1.62 3.86 32.29
C PHE A 288 -2.45 4.11 33.55
N THR A 289 -2.60 3.07 34.38
CA THR A 289 -3.47 3.13 35.57
C THR A 289 -2.89 3.97 36.71
N GLY A 290 -1.59 4.26 36.68
CA GLY A 290 -0.89 5.13 37.61
C GLY A 290 -0.33 6.40 36.94
N PRO A 291 0.28 7.31 37.72
CA PRO A 291 0.86 8.54 37.18
C PRO A 291 2.04 8.24 36.24
N GLY A 292 2.15 9.01 35.15
CA GLY A 292 3.17 8.78 34.13
C GLY A 292 2.98 7.43 33.44
N LEU A 293 4.05 6.64 33.39
CA LEU A 293 4.01 5.27 32.89
C LEU A 293 3.82 4.23 34.02
N GLY A 294 3.39 4.67 35.21
CA GLY A 294 3.18 3.81 36.36
C GLY A 294 1.92 2.95 36.24
N GLY A 295 1.91 1.77 36.88
CA GLY A 295 0.76 0.88 36.86
C GLY A 295 0.72 -0.02 35.62
N ARG A 296 -0.47 -0.50 35.25
CA ARG A 296 -0.71 -1.37 34.08
C ARG A 296 -1.20 -0.53 32.90
N LEU A 297 -0.99 -1.01 31.68
CA LEU A 297 -1.68 -0.46 30.52
C LEU A 297 -3.18 -0.78 30.65
N ARG A 298 -4.05 0.19 30.39
CA ARG A 298 -5.50 0.02 30.32
C ARG A 298 -5.98 0.24 28.90
N ILE A 299 -6.94 -0.56 28.46
CA ILE A 299 -7.66 -0.39 27.19
C ILE A 299 -9.14 -0.13 27.47
N ARG A 300 -9.70 0.88 26.82
CA ARG A 300 -11.12 1.23 26.85
C ARG A 300 -11.62 1.63 25.46
N LEU A 301 -12.86 1.32 25.14
CA LEU A 301 -13.53 1.93 23.98
C LEU A 301 -14.18 3.27 24.37
N VAL A 302 -13.87 4.32 23.64
CA VAL A 302 -14.42 5.67 23.87
C VAL A 302 -15.09 6.20 22.60
N ALA A 303 -15.99 7.16 22.76
CA ALA A 303 -16.52 7.94 21.64
C ALA A 303 -15.38 8.70 20.94
N ARG A 304 -15.57 9.06 19.67
CA ARG A 304 -14.51 9.65 18.83
C ARG A 304 -13.93 10.95 19.43
N ASP A 305 -14.79 11.83 19.91
CA ASP A 305 -14.47 13.10 20.58
C ASP A 305 -13.75 12.89 21.91
N ALA A 306 -14.13 11.86 22.67
CA ALA A 306 -13.48 11.52 23.94
C ALA A 306 -12.04 10.94 23.78
N ALA A 307 -11.59 10.72 22.54
CA ALA A 307 -10.20 10.38 22.20
C ALA A 307 -9.40 11.58 21.70
N ASP A 308 -9.99 12.78 21.66
CA ASP A 308 -9.29 13.99 21.23
C ASP A 308 -8.09 14.28 22.15
N GLY A 309 -6.99 14.72 21.54
CA GLY A 309 -5.71 14.94 22.23
C GLY A 309 -4.90 13.67 22.51
N ALA A 310 -5.46 12.47 22.34
CA ALA A 310 -4.69 11.22 22.44
C ALA A 310 -3.75 11.05 21.24
N VAL A 311 -2.53 10.58 21.48
CA VAL A 311 -1.56 10.30 20.42
C VAL A 311 -1.98 9.06 19.64
N LEU A 312 -2.03 9.16 18.31
CA LEU A 312 -2.30 8.01 17.45
C LEU A 312 -1.13 7.02 17.52
N LEU A 313 -1.42 5.78 17.90
CA LEU A 313 -0.43 4.71 17.84
C LEU A 313 -0.23 4.23 16.39
N PRO A 314 1.00 4.21 15.88
CA PRO A 314 1.30 3.61 14.58
C PRO A 314 0.85 2.15 14.55
N GLU A 315 0.36 1.69 13.40
CA GLU A 315 -0.08 0.30 13.20
C GLU A 315 0.99 -0.73 13.63
N ALA A 316 2.25 -0.45 13.35
CA ALA A 316 3.37 -1.32 13.70
C ALA A 316 3.64 -1.45 15.20
N VAL A 317 3.08 -0.59 16.06
CA VAL A 317 3.22 -0.68 17.52
C VAL A 317 2.23 -1.68 18.11
N TRP A 318 1.00 -1.70 17.63
CA TRP A 318 -0.07 -2.51 18.22
C TRP A 318 -0.44 -3.76 17.43
N ARG A 319 -0.08 -3.82 16.14
CA ARG A 319 -0.40 -4.94 15.25
C ARG A 319 0.76 -5.91 15.14
N ARG A 320 0.45 -7.19 15.01
CA ARG A 320 1.45 -8.20 14.64
C ARG A 320 2.03 -7.87 13.27
N VAL A 321 3.35 -8.05 13.12
CA VAL A 321 4.03 -7.83 11.84
C VAL A 321 3.40 -8.74 10.79
N PRO A 322 2.94 -8.20 9.64
CA PRO A 322 2.23 -8.97 8.62
C PRO A 322 2.97 -10.21 8.12
N ASP A 323 4.31 -10.16 8.16
CA ASP A 323 5.19 -11.26 7.72
C ASP A 323 5.01 -12.49 8.60
N LEU A 324 4.88 -12.32 9.91
CA LEU A 324 4.67 -13.43 10.85
C LEU A 324 3.30 -14.07 10.68
N GLU A 325 2.26 -13.28 10.42
CA GLU A 325 0.91 -13.79 10.13
C GLU A 325 0.92 -14.66 8.85
N LEU A 326 1.58 -14.18 7.79
CA LEU A 326 1.68 -14.92 6.53
C LEU A 326 2.51 -16.19 6.63
N LEU A 327 3.59 -16.18 7.43
CA LEU A 327 4.41 -17.38 7.69
C LEU A 327 3.64 -18.39 8.53
N ALA A 328 2.96 -17.96 9.60
CA ALA A 328 2.18 -18.84 10.48
C ALA A 328 1.03 -19.53 9.74
N ASP A 329 0.43 -18.86 8.76
CA ASP A 329 -0.59 -19.43 7.88
C ASP A 329 -0.01 -20.26 6.72
N GLY A 330 1.31 -20.38 6.61
CA GLY A 330 2.00 -21.12 5.54
C GLY A 330 1.83 -20.51 4.14
N ILE A 331 1.47 -19.22 4.07
CA ILE A 331 1.25 -18.50 2.80
C ILE A 331 2.58 -18.08 2.16
N LEU A 332 3.56 -17.73 3.00
CA LEU A 332 4.92 -17.39 2.62
C LEU A 332 5.92 -18.31 3.31
N THR A 333 7.13 -18.34 2.78
CA THR A 333 8.31 -18.94 3.41
C THR A 333 9.34 -17.85 3.75
N PRO A 334 10.35 -18.12 4.60
CA PRO A 334 11.43 -17.17 4.85
C PRO A 334 12.14 -16.65 3.58
N ALA A 335 12.16 -17.46 2.51
CA ALA A 335 12.76 -17.09 1.23
C ALA A 335 11.94 -16.03 0.47
N ASP A 336 10.65 -15.86 0.76
CA ASP A 336 9.79 -14.87 0.11
C ASP A 336 9.88 -13.47 0.75
N LEU A 337 10.49 -13.37 1.93
CA LEU A 337 10.58 -12.12 2.70
C LEU A 337 11.74 -11.24 2.21
N HIS A 338 11.68 -9.97 2.58
CA HIS A 338 12.79 -9.03 2.39
C HIS A 338 14.09 -9.56 3.05
N PRO A 339 15.28 -9.43 2.43
CA PRO A 339 16.52 -10.00 2.96
C PRO A 339 16.90 -9.62 4.38
N LEU A 340 16.73 -8.35 4.78
CA LEU A 340 16.96 -7.93 6.16
C LEU A 340 15.91 -8.49 7.14
N VAL A 341 14.68 -8.72 6.68
CA VAL A 341 13.63 -9.36 7.49
C VAL A 341 13.96 -10.84 7.66
N THR A 342 14.33 -11.54 6.58
CA THR A 342 14.77 -12.94 6.64
C THR A 342 15.97 -13.10 7.55
N ARG A 343 17.02 -12.27 7.39
CA ARG A 343 18.23 -12.33 8.22
C ARG A 343 17.94 -12.05 9.70
N SER A 344 17.03 -11.13 10.02
CA SER A 344 16.67 -10.87 11.42
C SER A 344 15.85 -12.02 12.00
N LEU A 345 14.78 -12.43 11.32
CA LEU A 345 13.83 -13.41 11.83
C LEU A 345 14.39 -14.85 11.79
N PHE A 346 15.21 -15.20 10.80
CA PHE A 346 15.74 -16.54 10.55
C PHE A 346 17.24 -16.48 10.23
N PRO A 347 18.12 -16.25 11.22
CA PRO A 347 19.54 -16.06 10.99
C PRO A 347 20.24 -17.27 10.35
N ASP A 348 19.71 -18.48 10.55
CA ASP A 348 20.22 -19.72 9.98
C ASP A 348 19.69 -20.02 8.56
N HIS A 349 18.81 -19.17 8.02
CA HIS A 349 18.28 -19.35 6.68
C HIS A 349 19.38 -19.23 5.63
N ALA A 350 19.60 -20.30 4.86
CA ALA A 350 20.55 -20.35 3.76
C ALA A 350 19.84 -20.10 2.42
N GLY A 351 20.37 -19.17 1.62
CA GLY A 351 19.92 -18.94 0.24
C GLY A 351 19.44 -17.51 -0.03
N PRO A 352 19.06 -17.22 -1.27
CA PRO A 352 18.54 -15.92 -1.65
C PRO A 352 17.12 -15.72 -1.13
N SER A 353 16.86 -14.57 -0.54
CA SER A 353 15.54 -14.14 -0.07
C SER A 353 15.00 -12.98 -0.91
N GLY A 354 13.69 -12.82 -0.91
CA GLY A 354 12.97 -11.73 -1.57
C GLY A 354 11.85 -12.26 -2.44
N PRO A 355 10.85 -11.42 -2.77
CA PRO A 355 9.73 -11.85 -3.59
C PRO A 355 10.20 -12.42 -4.94
N PRO A 356 9.41 -13.31 -5.56
CA PRO A 356 9.78 -13.87 -6.84
C PRO A 356 9.90 -12.79 -7.91
N GLY A 357 10.89 -12.96 -8.80
CA GLY A 357 11.08 -12.10 -9.97
C GLY A 357 9.93 -12.20 -10.98
N VAL A 358 10.08 -11.49 -12.10
CA VAL A 358 9.15 -11.58 -13.23
C VAL A 358 9.25 -12.97 -13.86
N ALA A 359 8.13 -13.70 -13.89
CA ALA A 359 8.06 -14.99 -14.56
C ALA A 359 7.79 -14.79 -16.06
N PRO A 360 8.40 -15.60 -16.95
CA PRO A 360 8.12 -15.53 -18.38
C PRO A 360 6.64 -15.89 -18.67
N PRO A 361 6.03 -15.30 -19.72
CA PRO A 361 4.66 -15.59 -20.06
C PRO A 361 4.51 -17.06 -20.49
N ALA A 362 3.63 -17.79 -19.81
CA ALA A 362 3.33 -19.19 -20.11
C ALA A 362 2.13 -19.30 -21.07
N PRO A 363 2.18 -20.18 -22.07
CA PRO A 363 1.03 -20.39 -22.94
C PRO A 363 -0.14 -21.06 -22.21
N ALA A 364 -1.34 -20.93 -22.77
CA ALA A 364 -2.56 -21.56 -22.31
C ALA A 364 -3.19 -22.42 -23.41
N ARG A 365 -3.77 -23.55 -23.01
CA ARG A 365 -4.54 -24.40 -23.93
C ARG A 365 -5.98 -23.90 -24.04
N VAL A 366 -6.45 -23.70 -25.26
CA VAL A 366 -7.79 -23.21 -25.58
C VAL A 366 -8.47 -24.17 -26.55
N ARG A 367 -9.73 -24.50 -26.29
CA ARG A 367 -10.54 -25.30 -27.21
C ARG A 367 -11.10 -24.38 -28.30
N CYS A 368 -10.71 -24.58 -29.55
CA CYS A 368 -11.15 -23.76 -30.68
C CYS A 368 -11.61 -24.66 -31.83
N ARG A 369 -12.85 -24.47 -32.31
CA ARG A 369 -13.46 -25.27 -33.40
C ARG A 369 -13.30 -26.79 -33.28
N GLY A 370 -13.29 -27.33 -32.05
CA GLY A 370 -13.11 -28.77 -31.85
C GLY A 370 -11.65 -29.25 -31.90
N GLU A 371 -10.67 -28.35 -31.84
CA GLU A 371 -9.24 -28.64 -31.66
C GLU A 371 -8.66 -27.92 -30.42
N TRP A 372 -7.52 -28.41 -29.91
CA TRP A 372 -6.81 -27.77 -28.81
C TRP A 372 -5.68 -26.93 -29.38
N HIS A 373 -5.75 -25.62 -29.18
CA HIS A 373 -4.70 -24.70 -29.58
C HIS A 373 -3.92 -24.23 -28.36
N GLU A 374 -2.64 -23.98 -28.57
CA GLU A 374 -1.80 -23.26 -27.63
C GLU A 374 -1.86 -21.76 -27.97
N VAL A 375 -2.18 -20.94 -26.98
CA VAL A 375 -2.32 -19.48 -27.10
C VAL A 375 -1.49 -18.82 -26.01
N GLY A 376 -0.59 -17.92 -26.39
CA GLY A 376 0.32 -17.28 -25.44
C GLY A 376 0.89 -15.98 -25.99
N PHE A 377 1.42 -15.13 -25.12
CA PHE A 377 2.10 -13.92 -25.57
C PHE A 377 3.47 -14.26 -26.17
N ARG A 378 3.73 -13.74 -27.37
CA ARG A 378 5.01 -13.89 -28.08
C ARG A 378 5.20 -12.69 -29.01
N ASP A 379 6.42 -12.14 -29.03
CA ASP A 379 6.80 -11.01 -29.89
C ASP A 379 5.84 -9.81 -29.79
N GLY A 380 5.34 -9.54 -28.57
CA GLY A 380 4.44 -8.41 -28.31
C GLY A 380 3.02 -8.59 -28.84
N THR A 381 2.60 -9.83 -29.14
CA THR A 381 1.24 -10.15 -29.59
C THR A 381 0.72 -11.43 -28.93
N LEU A 382 -0.59 -11.61 -28.89
CA LEU A 382 -1.17 -12.91 -28.52
C LEU A 382 -1.08 -13.89 -29.70
N ALA A 383 -0.10 -14.78 -29.65
CA ALA A 383 0.13 -15.78 -30.69
C ALA A 383 -0.92 -16.90 -30.60
N SER A 384 -1.51 -17.22 -31.75
CA SER A 384 -2.44 -18.33 -31.96
C SER A 384 -2.19 -18.93 -33.36
N PRO A 385 -2.54 -20.21 -33.62
CA PRO A 385 -2.26 -20.88 -34.91
C PRO A 385 -3.14 -20.39 -36.07
N HIS A 386 -3.80 -19.24 -35.93
CA HIS A 386 -4.72 -18.69 -36.93
C HIS A 386 -4.04 -17.70 -37.88
N THR A 387 -4.52 -17.68 -39.12
CA THR A 387 -4.06 -16.71 -40.13
C THR A 387 -4.69 -15.32 -39.91
N ALA A 388 -4.09 -14.28 -40.49
CA ALA A 388 -4.67 -12.94 -40.45
C ALA A 388 -6.06 -12.87 -41.11
N GLN A 389 -6.29 -13.64 -42.17
CA GLN A 389 -7.59 -13.71 -42.86
C GLN A 389 -8.68 -14.33 -41.96
N GLU A 390 -8.34 -15.38 -41.20
CA GLU A 390 -9.26 -15.95 -40.21
C GLU A 390 -9.58 -14.96 -39.10
N ARG A 391 -8.57 -14.27 -38.56
CA ARG A 391 -8.76 -13.20 -37.55
C ARG A 391 -9.67 -12.08 -38.08
N GLN A 392 -9.49 -11.66 -39.32
CA GLN A 392 -10.33 -10.64 -39.95
C GLN A 392 -11.77 -11.12 -40.13
N ARG A 393 -11.97 -12.36 -40.60
CA ARG A 393 -13.31 -12.96 -40.76
C ARG A 393 -14.06 -13.02 -39.44
N GLU A 394 -13.42 -13.48 -38.36
CA GLU A 394 -14.04 -13.60 -37.04
C GLU A 394 -14.32 -12.23 -36.42
N SER A 395 -13.42 -11.27 -36.62
CA SER A 395 -13.63 -9.88 -36.20
C SER A 395 -14.85 -9.25 -36.90
N ALA A 396 -15.01 -9.50 -38.20
CA ALA A 396 -16.18 -9.04 -38.96
C ALA A 396 -17.47 -9.73 -38.48
N LEU A 397 -17.45 -11.05 -38.28
CA LEU A 397 -18.63 -11.78 -37.75
C LEU A 397 -19.08 -11.21 -36.41
N ARG A 398 -18.14 -10.90 -35.51
CA ARG A 398 -18.44 -10.26 -34.23
C ARG A 398 -19.08 -8.88 -34.41
N ALA A 399 -18.54 -8.06 -35.31
CA ALA A 399 -19.07 -6.72 -35.57
C ALA A 399 -20.55 -6.75 -36.03
N PHE A 400 -20.98 -7.85 -36.65
CA PHE A 400 -22.37 -8.11 -37.02
C PHE A 400 -23.17 -8.92 -35.97
N GLY A 401 -22.70 -8.99 -34.72
CA GLY A 401 -23.40 -9.66 -33.61
C GLY A 401 -23.17 -11.17 -33.50
N GLY A 402 -22.22 -11.73 -34.26
CA GLY A 402 -21.85 -13.14 -34.18
C GLY A 402 -21.10 -13.50 -32.89
N ALA A 403 -21.35 -14.69 -32.36
CA ALA A 403 -20.64 -15.20 -31.19
C ALA A 403 -19.20 -15.59 -31.54
N VAL A 404 -18.23 -15.09 -30.78
CA VAL A 404 -16.81 -15.45 -30.93
C VAL A 404 -16.46 -16.51 -29.88
N THR A 405 -15.80 -17.59 -30.29
CA THR A 405 -15.42 -18.70 -29.39
C THR A 405 -13.94 -19.09 -29.55
N GLY A 406 -13.42 -19.86 -28.60
CA GLY A 406 -12.05 -20.37 -28.66
C GLY A 406 -10.98 -19.27 -28.66
N CYS A 407 -9.96 -19.40 -29.51
CA CYS A 407 -8.81 -18.48 -29.56
C CYS A 407 -9.22 -17.02 -29.77
N PHE A 408 -10.19 -16.75 -30.66
CA PHE A 408 -10.65 -15.40 -30.94
C PHE A 408 -11.38 -14.75 -29.76
N ALA A 409 -12.06 -15.55 -28.91
CA ALA A 409 -12.67 -15.04 -27.68
C ALA A 409 -11.61 -14.64 -26.66
N VAL A 410 -10.48 -15.36 -26.62
CA VAL A 410 -9.33 -15.03 -25.78
C VAL A 410 -8.62 -13.77 -26.30
N GLU A 411 -8.36 -13.68 -27.61
CA GLU A 411 -7.82 -12.47 -28.26
C GLU A 411 -8.68 -11.24 -27.95
N HIS A 412 -10.00 -11.36 -28.13
CA HIS A 412 -10.95 -10.31 -27.76
C HIS A 412 -10.85 -9.95 -26.28
N ALA A 413 -10.87 -10.93 -25.38
CA ALA A 413 -10.85 -10.66 -23.94
C ALA A 413 -9.55 -10.00 -23.47
N CYS A 414 -8.43 -10.30 -24.13
CA CYS A 414 -7.18 -9.57 -23.92
C CYS A 414 -7.30 -8.11 -24.38
N LEU A 415 -7.82 -7.85 -25.58
CA LEU A 415 -7.83 -6.50 -26.19
C LEU A 415 -8.92 -5.57 -25.65
N THR A 416 -10.02 -6.09 -25.11
CA THR A 416 -11.12 -5.26 -24.58
C THR A 416 -11.22 -5.28 -23.07
N GLY A 417 -10.54 -6.22 -22.40
CA GLY A 417 -10.69 -6.45 -20.98
C GLY A 417 -11.93 -7.25 -20.59
N THR A 418 -12.84 -7.51 -21.55
CA THR A 418 -14.15 -8.13 -21.32
C THR A 418 -14.19 -9.59 -21.77
N GLY A 419 -14.82 -10.46 -20.99
CA GLY A 419 -14.91 -11.90 -21.28
C GLY A 419 -13.94 -12.74 -20.46
N ARG A 420 -13.96 -14.06 -20.72
CA ARG A 420 -13.26 -15.05 -19.91
C ARG A 420 -11.91 -15.44 -20.53
N LEU A 421 -10.84 -15.30 -19.75
CA LEU A 421 -9.52 -15.78 -20.11
C LEU A 421 -9.22 -17.14 -19.44
N PRO A 422 -8.39 -18.00 -20.06
CA PRO A 422 -7.75 -19.12 -19.38
C PRO A 422 -6.98 -18.65 -18.13
N ARG A 423 -6.91 -19.49 -17.09
CA ARG A 423 -6.28 -19.12 -15.80
C ARG A 423 -4.87 -18.54 -15.96
N ALA A 424 -4.04 -19.12 -16.82
CA ALA A 424 -2.67 -18.66 -17.05
C ALA A 424 -2.60 -17.24 -17.65
N LEU A 425 -3.41 -16.96 -18.69
CA LEU A 425 -3.46 -15.63 -19.31
C LEU A 425 -4.14 -14.59 -18.40
N ALA A 426 -5.16 -14.99 -17.64
CA ALA A 426 -5.78 -14.14 -16.63
C ALA A 426 -4.77 -13.73 -15.54
N ALA A 427 -3.92 -14.67 -15.10
CA ALA A 427 -2.87 -14.42 -14.13
C ALA A 427 -1.77 -13.49 -14.68
N GLN A 428 -1.35 -13.67 -15.93
CA GLN A 428 -0.36 -12.78 -16.58
C GLN A 428 -0.88 -11.37 -16.78
N ARG A 429 -2.12 -11.22 -17.26
CA ARG A 429 -2.80 -9.92 -17.32
C ARG A 429 -2.84 -9.27 -15.94
N ARG A 430 -3.22 -10.03 -14.91
CA ARG A 430 -3.27 -9.52 -13.53
C ARG A 430 -1.88 -9.13 -13.01
N ASP A 431 -0.84 -9.91 -13.30
CA ASP A 431 0.55 -9.61 -12.91
C ASP A 431 1.02 -8.28 -13.51
N LEU A 432 0.78 -8.06 -14.81
CA LEU A 432 1.10 -6.82 -15.52
C LEU A 432 0.48 -5.58 -14.85
N PHE A 433 -0.84 -5.61 -14.62
CA PHE A 433 -1.54 -4.46 -14.05
C PHE A 433 -1.30 -4.28 -12.56
N LEU A 434 -1.01 -5.35 -11.81
CA LEU A 434 -0.59 -5.22 -10.41
C LEU A 434 0.80 -4.58 -10.29
N ARG A 435 1.75 -4.92 -11.17
CA ARG A 435 3.04 -4.24 -11.24
C ARG A 435 2.87 -2.75 -11.52
N ALA A 436 2.04 -2.41 -12.51
CA ALA A 436 1.70 -1.01 -12.80
C ALA A 436 1.10 -0.29 -11.59
N GLN A 437 0.14 -0.92 -10.92
CA GLN A 437 -0.52 -0.36 -9.74
C GLN A 437 0.44 -0.08 -8.57
N HIS A 438 1.51 -0.87 -8.45
CA HIS A 438 2.53 -0.71 -7.41
C HIS A 438 3.73 0.16 -7.84
N GLY A 439 3.71 0.69 -9.07
CA GLY A 439 4.78 1.52 -9.62
C GLY A 439 6.01 0.76 -10.11
N ASP A 440 5.91 -0.56 -10.29
CA ASP A 440 7.00 -1.43 -10.74
C ASP A 440 7.25 -1.29 -12.26
N THR A 441 7.87 -0.17 -12.64
CA THR A 441 8.21 0.12 -14.04
C THR A 441 9.16 -0.95 -14.60
N ALA A 442 10.18 -1.35 -13.84
CA ALA A 442 11.15 -2.37 -14.26
C ALA A 442 10.46 -3.72 -14.55
N GLY A 443 9.53 -4.16 -13.71
CA GLY A 443 8.77 -5.38 -13.94
C GLY A 443 7.80 -5.28 -15.11
N VAL A 444 7.18 -4.13 -15.35
CA VAL A 444 6.37 -3.89 -16.56
C VAL A 444 7.24 -3.97 -17.82
N VAL A 445 8.40 -3.32 -17.82
CA VAL A 445 9.37 -3.38 -18.93
C VAL A 445 9.81 -4.82 -19.19
N ALA A 446 10.17 -5.56 -18.14
CA ALA A 446 10.57 -6.96 -18.26
C ALA A 446 9.47 -7.87 -18.83
N LEU A 447 8.20 -7.63 -18.48
CA LEU A 447 7.07 -8.36 -19.07
C LEU A 447 6.91 -8.04 -20.56
N LEU A 448 7.05 -6.77 -20.95
CA LEU A 448 7.01 -6.36 -22.35
C LEU A 448 8.20 -6.95 -23.15
N ASP A 449 9.39 -6.96 -22.57
CA ASP A 449 10.59 -7.59 -23.13
C ASP A 449 10.42 -9.10 -23.29
N ALA A 450 9.70 -9.74 -22.37
CA ALA A 450 9.34 -11.15 -22.46
C ALA A 450 8.23 -11.45 -23.49
N GLY A 451 7.75 -10.43 -24.21
CA GLY A 451 6.83 -10.58 -25.33
C GLY A 451 5.34 -10.43 -24.99
N VAL A 452 5.00 -9.96 -23.77
CA VAL A 452 3.61 -9.61 -23.41
C VAL A 452 3.09 -8.52 -24.34
N ASP A 453 1.87 -8.71 -24.85
CA ASP A 453 1.24 -7.74 -25.75
C ASP A 453 0.87 -6.44 -24.98
N PRO A 454 1.42 -5.27 -25.35
CA PRO A 454 1.13 -4.01 -24.67
C PRO A 454 -0.32 -3.54 -24.86
N ARG A 455 -1.07 -4.11 -25.81
CA ARG A 455 -2.48 -3.77 -26.09
C ARG A 455 -3.46 -4.48 -25.16
N VAL A 456 -2.98 -5.34 -24.27
CA VAL A 456 -3.83 -6.00 -23.26
C VAL A 456 -4.50 -4.94 -22.39
N ARG A 457 -5.79 -5.13 -22.13
CA ARG A 457 -6.58 -4.31 -21.22
C ARG A 457 -7.01 -5.10 -19.99
N ASP A 458 -7.03 -4.44 -18.83
CA ASP A 458 -7.51 -5.03 -17.58
C ASP A 458 -9.04 -5.13 -17.52
N GLY A 459 -9.58 -5.61 -16.39
CA GLY A 459 -11.04 -5.68 -16.19
C GLY A 459 -11.75 -4.33 -16.17
N GLY A 460 -11.03 -3.24 -15.89
CA GLY A 460 -11.52 -1.85 -15.97
C GLY A 460 -11.34 -1.22 -17.35
N ARG A 461 -10.99 -2.02 -18.37
CA ARG A 461 -10.67 -1.59 -19.74
C ARG A 461 -9.47 -0.63 -19.82
N HIS A 462 -8.64 -0.53 -18.79
CA HIS A 462 -7.44 0.29 -18.81
C HIS A 462 -6.42 -0.29 -19.79
N THR A 463 -5.87 0.56 -20.66
CA THR A 463 -4.65 0.25 -21.43
C THR A 463 -3.41 0.60 -20.61
N LEU A 464 -2.22 0.21 -21.06
CA LEU A 464 -0.97 0.65 -20.41
C LEU A 464 -0.80 2.19 -20.41
N LEU A 465 -1.39 2.91 -21.38
CA LEU A 465 -1.39 4.37 -21.40
C LEU A 465 -2.20 4.97 -20.23
N HIS A 466 -3.30 4.33 -19.81
CA HIS A 466 -4.13 4.81 -18.70
C HIS A 466 -3.41 4.73 -17.35
N VAL A 467 -2.50 3.76 -17.19
CA VAL A 467 -1.77 3.53 -15.92
C VAL A 467 -0.39 4.16 -15.89
N LEU A 468 0.00 4.91 -16.93
CA LEU A 468 1.23 5.71 -16.95
C LEU A 468 1.41 6.68 -15.76
N PRO A 469 0.35 7.27 -15.16
CA PRO A 469 0.51 8.08 -13.97
C PRO A 469 1.20 7.36 -12.80
N LEU A 470 1.11 6.03 -12.77
CA LEU A 470 1.66 5.18 -11.72
C LEU A 470 3.11 4.75 -12.01
N LEU A 471 3.57 4.95 -13.25
CA LEU A 471 4.81 4.40 -13.79
C LEU A 471 5.76 5.51 -14.25
N ASP A 472 7.01 5.13 -14.56
CA ASP A 472 7.91 6.03 -15.27
C ASP A 472 7.51 6.14 -16.75
N HIS A 473 6.74 7.19 -17.04
CA HIS A 473 6.31 7.52 -18.39
C HIS A 473 7.46 7.83 -19.35
N THR A 474 8.61 8.32 -18.88
CA THR A 474 9.72 8.67 -19.76
C THR A 474 10.29 7.43 -20.47
N VAL A 475 10.20 6.28 -19.81
CA VAL A 475 10.59 4.98 -20.34
C VAL A 475 9.46 4.34 -21.16
N LEU A 476 8.23 4.36 -20.62
CA LEU A 476 7.13 3.58 -21.19
C LEU A 476 6.36 4.28 -22.31
N LEU A 477 6.12 5.59 -22.23
CA LEU A 477 5.29 6.29 -23.21
C LEU A 477 5.83 6.16 -24.64
N PRO A 478 7.13 6.40 -24.94
CA PRO A 478 7.66 6.24 -26.28
C PRO A 478 7.48 4.81 -26.82
N ARG A 479 7.66 3.82 -25.95
CA ARG A 479 7.54 2.40 -26.29
C ARG A 479 6.10 1.99 -26.60
N LEU A 480 5.14 2.50 -25.83
CA LEU A 480 3.71 2.25 -26.03
C LEU A 480 3.18 2.95 -27.29
N LEU A 481 3.64 4.17 -27.58
CA LEU A 481 3.31 4.87 -28.83
C LEU A 481 3.90 4.13 -30.05
N ALA A 482 5.13 3.64 -29.97
CA ALA A 482 5.74 2.82 -31.03
C ALA A 482 4.97 1.51 -31.28
N ALA A 483 4.31 0.96 -30.25
CA ALA A 483 3.41 -0.18 -30.39
C ALA A 483 2.02 0.18 -30.96
N GLY A 484 1.75 1.46 -31.24
CA GLY A 484 0.51 1.95 -31.83
C GLY A 484 -0.67 1.89 -30.87
N LEU A 485 -0.45 2.11 -29.57
CA LEU A 485 -1.56 2.24 -28.63
C LEU A 485 -2.35 3.52 -28.90
N ASP A 486 -3.67 3.38 -28.85
CA ASP A 486 -4.63 4.46 -29.09
C ASP A 486 -4.69 5.43 -27.89
N LEU A 487 -4.36 6.71 -28.14
CA LEU A 487 -4.40 7.80 -27.17
C LEU A 487 -5.83 8.18 -26.76
N GLU A 488 -6.84 7.75 -27.53
CA GLU A 488 -8.25 8.06 -27.29
C GLU A 488 -9.05 6.84 -26.81
N ALA A 489 -8.34 5.74 -26.50
CA ALA A 489 -8.96 4.56 -25.93
C ALA A 489 -9.68 4.93 -24.62
N ARG A 490 -10.94 4.53 -24.47
CA ARG A 490 -11.73 4.78 -23.25
C ARG A 490 -11.71 3.59 -22.27
N ASP A 491 -11.54 3.89 -20.99
CA ASP A 491 -11.68 2.92 -19.90
C ASP A 491 -13.16 2.68 -19.52
N HIS A 492 -13.42 2.01 -18.39
CA HIS A 492 -14.78 1.77 -17.87
C HIS A 492 -15.50 3.04 -17.38
N ARG A 493 -14.76 4.10 -17.07
CA ARG A 493 -15.27 5.42 -16.66
C ARG A 493 -15.26 6.41 -17.81
N GLU A 494 -15.16 5.91 -19.04
CA GLU A 494 -15.03 6.71 -20.26
C GLU A 494 -13.81 7.64 -20.34
N ARG A 495 -12.86 7.51 -19.41
CA ARG A 495 -11.65 8.34 -19.41
C ARG A 495 -10.72 7.91 -20.54
N THR A 496 -10.13 8.89 -21.21
CA THR A 496 -8.95 8.69 -22.06
C THR A 496 -7.67 8.63 -21.21
N PRO A 497 -6.53 8.16 -21.74
CA PRO A 497 -5.22 8.28 -21.10
C PRO A 497 -4.90 9.68 -20.55
N LEU A 498 -5.25 10.74 -21.27
CA LEU A 498 -5.04 12.12 -20.79
C LEU A 498 -5.93 12.44 -19.58
N SER A 499 -7.23 12.10 -19.65
CA SER A 499 -8.16 12.25 -18.51
C SER A 499 -7.73 11.41 -17.30
N ALA A 500 -7.21 10.20 -17.52
CA ALA A 500 -6.64 9.36 -16.47
C ALA A 500 -5.39 9.99 -15.83
N ALA A 501 -4.54 10.68 -16.62
CA ALA A 501 -3.39 11.41 -16.09
C ALA A 501 -3.75 12.65 -15.26
N VAL A 502 -4.81 13.37 -15.65
CA VAL A 502 -5.33 14.50 -14.86
C VAL A 502 -5.93 14.00 -13.54
N SER A 503 -6.88 13.07 -13.62
CA SER A 503 -7.62 12.54 -12.45
C SER A 503 -6.76 11.70 -11.50
N GLY A 504 -5.80 10.93 -12.05
CA GLY A 504 -4.89 10.06 -11.29
C GLY A 504 -3.66 10.75 -10.71
N ARG A 505 -3.60 12.09 -10.70
CA ARG A 505 -2.44 12.88 -10.23
C ARG A 505 -1.12 12.54 -10.96
N GLY A 506 -1.18 12.25 -12.26
CA GLY A 506 0.00 12.11 -13.12
C GLY A 506 0.79 13.41 -13.21
N THR A 507 2.10 13.36 -13.46
CA THR A 507 2.95 14.57 -13.47
C THR A 507 2.58 15.53 -14.60
N ALA A 508 2.84 16.83 -14.42
CA ALA A 508 2.68 17.81 -15.49
C ALA A 508 3.53 17.47 -16.74
N ALA A 509 4.68 16.81 -16.55
CA ALA A 509 5.51 16.31 -17.65
C ALA A 509 4.77 15.24 -18.48
N LEU A 510 4.18 14.22 -17.84
CA LEU A 510 3.37 13.21 -18.52
C LEU A 510 2.21 13.84 -19.30
N VAL A 511 1.53 14.82 -18.69
CA VAL A 511 0.43 15.52 -19.36
C VAL A 511 0.92 16.25 -20.61
N ARG A 512 2.08 16.93 -20.55
CA ARG A 512 2.68 17.58 -21.72
C ARG A 512 3.07 16.57 -22.79
N ASP A 513 3.72 15.48 -22.43
CA ASP A 513 4.14 14.46 -23.39
C ASP A 513 2.95 13.79 -24.10
N LEU A 514 1.83 13.58 -23.39
CA LEU A 514 0.58 13.09 -24.01
C LEU A 514 -0.03 14.11 -24.98
N LEU A 515 0.00 15.40 -24.64
CA LEU A 515 -0.46 16.48 -25.53
C LEU A 515 0.42 16.59 -26.77
N ASP A 516 1.74 16.48 -26.61
CA ASP A 516 2.71 16.50 -27.71
C ASP A 516 2.56 15.27 -28.61
N ALA A 517 2.12 14.13 -28.05
CA ALA A 517 1.75 12.95 -28.81
C ALA A 517 0.40 13.07 -29.55
N GLY A 518 -0.35 14.15 -29.33
CA GLY A 518 -1.61 14.46 -30.02
C GLY A 518 -2.88 14.03 -29.29
N ALA A 519 -2.83 13.81 -27.97
CA ALA A 519 -4.03 13.51 -27.19
C ALA A 519 -5.04 14.67 -27.24
N ARG A 520 -6.32 14.33 -27.43
CA ARG A 520 -7.41 15.30 -27.48
C ARG A 520 -7.72 15.90 -26.11
N ILE A 521 -8.11 17.17 -26.10
CA ILE A 521 -8.45 17.92 -24.87
C ILE A 521 -9.96 18.12 -24.67
N ASP A 522 -10.76 17.90 -25.72
CA ASP A 522 -12.23 17.95 -25.73
C ASP A 522 -12.85 16.61 -25.31
N VAL A 523 -12.34 16.07 -24.20
CA VAL A 523 -12.74 14.76 -23.68
C VAL A 523 -13.42 14.92 -22.33
N THR A 524 -14.40 14.06 -22.08
CA THR A 524 -15.11 13.98 -20.81
C THR A 524 -15.07 12.56 -20.27
N ASP A 525 -15.27 12.41 -18.95
CA ASP A 525 -15.48 11.09 -18.35
C ASP A 525 -16.97 10.70 -18.31
N GLN A 526 -17.28 9.58 -17.68
CA GLN A 526 -18.64 9.07 -17.51
C GLN A 526 -19.59 10.00 -16.73
N THR A 527 -19.03 10.98 -16.01
CA THR A 527 -19.78 12.03 -15.30
C THR A 527 -19.83 13.33 -16.08
N GLU A 528 -19.45 13.28 -17.36
CA GLU A 528 -19.41 14.41 -18.29
C GLU A 528 -18.45 15.53 -17.86
N LEU A 529 -17.56 15.26 -16.90
CA LEU A 529 -16.56 16.23 -16.46
C LEU A 529 -15.54 16.47 -17.55
N SER A 530 -15.28 17.74 -17.86
CA SER A 530 -14.18 18.11 -18.75
C SER A 530 -12.82 18.01 -18.06
N LEU A 531 -11.74 18.09 -18.85
CA LEU A 531 -10.38 18.13 -18.28
C LEU A 531 -10.17 19.33 -17.36
N GLU A 532 -10.81 20.47 -17.63
CA GLU A 532 -10.71 21.64 -16.76
C GLU A 532 -11.43 21.41 -15.43
N GLN A 533 -12.67 20.91 -15.46
CA GLN A 533 -13.43 20.63 -14.24
C GLN A 533 -12.72 19.57 -13.38
N MET A 534 -12.08 18.57 -14.00
CA MET A 534 -11.21 17.62 -13.30
C MET A 534 -9.99 18.30 -12.65
N ILE A 535 -9.35 19.26 -13.33
CA ILE A 535 -8.22 20.02 -12.78
C ILE A 535 -8.65 20.78 -11.53
N ARG A 536 -9.84 21.40 -11.55
CA ARG A 536 -10.44 22.12 -10.43
C ARG A 536 -10.78 21.19 -9.27
N LYS A 537 -11.59 20.16 -9.53
CA LYS A 537 -11.99 19.11 -8.58
C LYS A 537 -10.81 18.48 -7.83
N TYR A 538 -9.72 18.16 -8.53
CA TYR A 538 -8.54 17.54 -7.91
C TYR A 538 -7.48 18.55 -7.43
N ARG A 539 -7.78 19.85 -7.49
CA ARG A 539 -6.91 20.98 -7.11
C ARG A 539 -5.52 20.89 -7.75
N ARG A 540 -5.47 20.63 -9.06
CA ARG A 540 -4.25 20.42 -9.88
C ARG A 540 -3.65 21.73 -10.38
N THR A 541 -3.12 22.53 -9.45
CA THR A 541 -2.52 23.85 -9.76
C THR A 541 -1.36 23.78 -10.76
N ASP A 542 -0.67 22.64 -10.84
CA ASP A 542 0.41 22.38 -11.80
C ASP A 542 -0.07 22.25 -13.26
N LEU A 543 -1.38 22.06 -13.48
CA LEU A 543 -2.01 21.90 -14.78
C LEU A 543 -2.82 23.13 -15.22
N ARG A 544 -2.63 24.29 -14.58
CA ARG A 544 -3.36 25.52 -14.93
C ARG A 544 -3.31 25.85 -16.42
N PHE A 545 -2.16 25.61 -17.06
CA PHE A 545 -1.99 25.80 -18.51
C PHE A 545 -2.96 24.98 -19.37
N LEU A 546 -3.33 23.77 -18.92
CA LEU A 546 -4.25 22.90 -19.64
C LEU A 546 -5.70 23.34 -19.39
N ALA A 547 -6.04 23.70 -18.15
CA ALA A 547 -7.35 24.27 -17.82
C ALA A 547 -7.64 25.53 -18.65
N GLU A 548 -6.72 26.49 -18.65
CA GLU A 548 -6.81 27.72 -19.45
C GLU A 548 -6.99 27.42 -20.95
N ARG A 549 -6.29 26.39 -21.46
CA ARG A 549 -6.40 25.97 -22.85
C ARG A 549 -7.75 25.35 -23.19
N VAL A 550 -8.26 24.48 -22.33
CA VAL A 550 -9.57 23.81 -22.50
C VAL A 550 -10.68 24.85 -22.51
N LEU A 551 -10.72 25.78 -21.55
CA LEU A 551 -11.73 26.85 -21.52
C LEU A 551 -11.70 27.73 -22.78
N LYS A 552 -10.51 27.98 -23.31
CA LYS A 552 -10.34 28.80 -24.52
C LYS A 552 -10.77 28.09 -25.80
N GLU A 553 -10.39 26.82 -25.95
CA GLU A 553 -10.62 26.05 -27.19
C GLU A 553 -11.99 25.35 -27.19
N HIS A 554 -12.52 25.03 -26.01
CA HIS A 554 -13.75 24.24 -25.81
C HIS A 554 -14.54 24.76 -24.58
N PRO A 555 -15.10 25.99 -24.63
CA PRO A 555 -15.80 26.60 -23.49
C PRO A 555 -17.06 25.85 -23.06
N ASP A 556 -17.71 25.14 -23.99
CA ASP A 556 -18.94 24.38 -23.72
C ASP A 556 -18.66 22.91 -23.32
N ALA A 557 -17.38 22.55 -23.09
CA ALA A 557 -17.02 21.19 -22.69
C ALA A 557 -17.14 21.04 -21.16
N GLY A 558 -17.99 20.11 -20.72
CA GLY A 558 -18.16 19.79 -19.31
C GLY A 558 -19.62 19.63 -18.92
N SER A 559 -19.86 19.45 -17.62
CA SER A 559 -21.20 19.34 -17.04
C SER A 559 -21.57 20.67 -16.36
N GLU A 560 -22.58 21.39 -16.88
CA GLU A 560 -23.11 22.62 -16.27
C GLU A 560 -23.57 22.40 -14.82
N TRP A 561 -24.19 21.24 -14.55
CA TRP A 561 -24.61 20.86 -13.19
C TRP A 561 -23.45 20.81 -12.18
N TRP A 562 -22.23 20.51 -12.65
CA TRP A 562 -21.08 20.42 -11.76
C TRP A 562 -20.57 21.81 -11.38
N ASP A 563 -20.70 22.79 -12.28
CA ASP A 563 -20.33 24.18 -11.99
C ASP A 563 -21.31 24.79 -10.97
N GLU A 564 -22.61 24.52 -11.11
CA GLU A 564 -23.61 24.91 -10.10
C GLU A 564 -23.33 24.28 -8.72
N TRP A 565 -23.01 22.99 -8.67
CA TRP A 565 -22.76 22.28 -7.42
C TRP A 565 -21.44 22.71 -6.72
N ASP A 566 -20.40 22.99 -7.48
CA ASP A 566 -19.09 23.43 -6.95
C ASP A 566 -19.18 24.87 -6.39
N GLU A 567 -20.00 25.74 -6.99
CA GLU A 567 -20.30 27.08 -6.45
C GLU A 567 -21.05 27.02 -5.10
N ASP A 568 -21.88 25.98 -4.88
CA ASP A 568 -22.58 25.76 -3.61
C ASP A 568 -21.66 25.19 -2.50
N GLU A 569 -20.69 24.32 -2.81
CA GLU A 569 -19.72 23.80 -1.80
C GLU A 569 -18.76 24.87 -1.27
N ASP A 570 -18.31 25.80 -2.13
CA ASP A 570 -17.49 26.95 -1.69
C ASP A 570 -18.24 27.85 -0.68
N HIS A 571 -19.58 27.77 -0.62
CA HIS A 571 -20.42 28.48 0.33
C HIS A 571 -20.55 27.77 1.69
N ASP A 572 -20.33 26.45 1.74
CA ASP A 572 -20.39 25.62 2.96
C ASP A 572 -19.03 25.58 3.70
N ASP A 573 -17.90 25.65 2.98
CA ASP A 573 -16.54 25.71 3.56
C ASP A 573 -16.25 27.05 4.29
N ALA A 574 -17.05 28.09 4.06
CA ALA A 574 -16.95 29.38 4.76
C ALA A 574 -17.45 29.35 6.21
N TYR A 575 -18.16 28.30 6.64
CA TYR A 575 -18.67 28.18 8.01
C TYR A 575 -17.65 27.66 9.03
N ASP A 576 -16.48 27.17 8.59
CA ASP A 576 -15.43 26.62 9.46
C ASP A 576 -14.19 27.54 9.63
N GLU A 577 -14.11 28.68 8.92
CA GLU A 577 -12.95 29.60 9.00
C GLU A 577 -13.13 30.78 10.00
N GLU A 578 -14.33 31.01 10.58
CA GLU A 578 -14.57 32.16 11.48
C GLU A 578 -14.36 31.92 12.99
N GLU A 579 -14.04 30.70 13.48
CA GLU A 579 -13.84 30.45 14.93
C GLU A 579 -12.37 30.20 15.35
N GLY A 580 -11.39 30.79 14.65
CA GLY A 580 -9.96 30.53 14.89
C GLY A 580 -9.03 31.72 15.10
N GLU A 581 -9.52 32.96 15.06
CA GLU A 581 -8.71 34.16 15.34
C GLU A 581 -9.13 34.80 16.66
N ASP A 582 -8.66 34.22 17.78
CA ASP A 582 -8.32 34.93 19.02
C ASP A 582 -7.85 33.94 20.12
N ALA A 583 -6.54 33.66 20.19
CA ALA A 583 -5.75 33.39 21.41
C ALA A 583 -4.31 32.92 21.11
#